data_AF-A0A967WEZ0-F1
#
_entry.id   AF-A0A967WEZ0-F1
#
_cell.length_a   1.000
_cell.length_b   1.000
_cell.length_c   1.000
_cell.angle_alpha   90.00
_cell.angle_beta   90.00
_cell.angle_gamma   90.00
#
_symmetry.space_group_name_H-M   'P 1'
#
loop_
_entity.id
_entity.type
_entity.pdbx_description
1 polymer ?
#
loop_
_entity_poly.entity_id
_entity_poly.type
_entity_poly.pdbx_seq_one_letter_code
_entity_poly.pdbx_strand_id
1 'polypeptide(L)'
;MAELNVLQARLAARGQRLQPVYDSEDLERQLQHAQALAIISPSADWTSGEIQSVERFVDKGGRLLLVTDPSRFDVIYDEWGYYIGLDSDVPHINDLASRFGFVFQDDYLYNTVENEGNFRNIVLTDLADGQITEGLEELVFFAAHSISSEEPALITAGGETRSSTSEREQELTVGL
;
A
#
# COMPACT_ATOMS: atom_id res chain seq x y z
N MET A 1 -8.28 -4.17 14.14
CA MET A 1 -8.16 -2.85 14.79
C MET A 1 -6.90 -2.67 15.64
N ALA A 2 -6.35 -3.70 16.31
CA ALA A 2 -5.18 -3.51 17.19
C ALA A 2 -3.91 -3.04 16.45
N GLU A 3 -3.74 -3.43 15.18
CA GLU A 3 -2.54 -3.13 14.37
C GLU A 3 -2.35 -1.62 14.11
N LEU A 4 -3.44 -0.85 14.05
CA LEU A 4 -3.39 0.60 13.82
C LEU A 4 -3.37 1.41 15.12
N ASN A 5 -3.30 0.77 16.29
CA ASN A 5 -3.38 1.46 17.58
C ASN A 5 -2.29 2.53 17.75
N VAL A 6 -1.07 2.22 17.32
CA VAL A 6 0.06 3.15 17.43
C VAL A 6 -0.18 4.36 16.52
N LEU A 7 -0.57 4.13 15.27
CA LEU A 7 -0.93 5.20 14.32
C LEU A 7 -2.07 6.07 14.88
N GLN A 8 -3.14 5.43 15.34
CA GLN A 8 -4.30 6.12 15.92
C GLN A 8 -3.90 6.97 17.13
N ALA A 9 -3.08 6.44 18.04
CA ALA A 9 -2.59 7.19 19.20
C ALA A 9 -1.73 8.40 18.79
N ARG A 10 -0.86 8.23 17.79
CA ARG A 10 0.00 9.31 17.27
C ARG A 10 -0.78 10.39 16.52
N LEU A 11 -1.85 10.03 15.81
CA LEU A 11 -2.78 10.96 15.19
C LEU A 11 -3.59 11.71 16.25
N ALA A 12 -4.14 11.01 17.23
CA ALA A 12 -4.90 11.60 18.34
C ALA A 12 -4.06 12.60 19.14
N ALA A 13 -2.79 12.29 19.40
CA ALA A 13 -1.85 13.21 20.06
C ALA A 13 -1.61 14.51 19.26
N ARG A 14 -1.92 14.52 17.97
CA ARG A 14 -1.84 15.69 17.07
C ARG A 14 -3.21 16.32 16.78
N GLY A 15 -4.25 15.94 17.55
CA GLY A 15 -5.61 16.44 17.36
C GLY A 15 -6.33 15.88 16.13
N GLN A 16 -5.77 14.84 15.51
CA GLN A 16 -6.37 14.17 14.36
C GLN A 16 -7.21 12.97 14.82
N ARG A 17 -8.29 12.67 14.09
CA ARG A 17 -9.18 11.54 14.38
C ARG A 17 -9.24 10.60 13.19
N LEU A 18 -8.96 9.32 13.43
CA LEU A 18 -9.23 8.26 12.47
C LEU A 18 -10.72 7.91 12.52
N GLN A 19 -11.35 7.90 11.35
CA GLN A 19 -12.73 7.43 11.18
C GLN A 19 -12.71 6.25 10.20
N PRO A 20 -13.19 5.06 10.62
CA PRO A 20 -13.37 3.95 9.70
C PRO A 20 -14.52 4.26 8.75
N VAL A 21 -14.38 3.81 7.51
CA VAL A 21 -15.42 3.83 6.48
C VAL A 21 -15.93 2.41 6.34
N TYR A 22 -17.26 2.23 6.36
CA TYR A 22 -17.87 0.89 6.31
C TYR A 22 -18.57 0.57 5.00
N ASP A 23 -19.01 1.59 4.26
CA ASP A 23 -19.73 1.44 3.00
C ASP A 23 -19.57 2.70 2.12
N SER A 24 -20.12 2.63 0.90
CA SER A 24 -20.02 3.69 -0.10
C SER A 24 -20.70 5.00 0.32
N GLU A 25 -21.84 4.93 1.03
CA GLU A 25 -22.57 6.14 1.47
C GLU A 25 -21.79 6.83 2.59
N ASP A 26 -21.22 6.04 3.49
CA ASP A 26 -20.33 6.50 4.54
C ASP A 26 -19.06 7.13 3.95
N LEU A 27 -18.47 6.55 2.91
CA LEU A 27 -17.29 7.09 2.22
C LEU A 27 -17.56 8.51 1.72
N GLU A 28 -18.57 8.70 0.87
CA GLU A 28 -18.83 10.01 0.24
C GLU A 28 -19.10 11.08 1.31
N ARG A 29 -19.86 10.75 2.34
CA ARG A 29 -20.17 11.66 3.45
C ARG A 29 -18.92 12.01 4.27
N GLN A 30 -18.08 11.03 4.61
CA GLN A 30 -16.86 11.27 5.41
C GLN A 30 -15.82 12.09 4.64
N LEU A 31 -15.67 11.86 3.34
CA LEU A 31 -14.72 12.59 2.49
C LEU A 31 -15.00 14.10 2.41
N GLN A 32 -16.24 14.55 2.66
CA GLN A 32 -16.58 15.98 2.71
C GLN A 32 -15.87 16.74 3.83
N HIS A 33 -15.49 16.04 4.90
CA HIS A 33 -14.88 16.62 6.10
C HIS A 33 -13.49 16.06 6.39
N ALA A 34 -13.05 15.05 5.65
CA ALA A 34 -11.75 14.43 5.81
C ALA A 34 -10.63 15.33 5.25
N GLN A 35 -9.45 15.22 5.85
CA GLN A 35 -8.22 15.83 5.31
C GLN A 35 -7.39 14.83 4.51
N ALA A 36 -7.55 13.55 4.82
CA ALA A 36 -6.87 12.46 4.16
C ALA A 36 -7.73 11.20 4.17
N LEU A 37 -7.54 10.36 3.15
CA LEU A 37 -8.08 9.01 3.06
C LEU A 37 -6.88 8.03 3.07
N ALA A 38 -6.96 6.99 3.88
CA ALA A 38 -6.00 5.89 3.88
C ALA A 38 -6.72 4.59 3.52
N ILE A 39 -6.24 3.92 2.48
CA ILE A 39 -6.70 2.61 2.03
C ILE A 39 -5.55 1.65 2.27
N ILE A 40 -5.79 0.66 3.13
CA ILE A 40 -4.75 -0.26 3.61
C ILE A 40 -5.25 -1.67 3.36
N SER A 41 -4.57 -2.38 2.47
CA SER A 41 -4.80 -3.78 2.09
C SER A 41 -6.30 -4.08 1.84
N PRO A 42 -6.92 -3.41 0.84
CA PRO A 42 -8.33 -3.64 0.53
C PRO A 42 -8.54 -5.05 -0.01
N SER A 43 -9.65 -5.69 0.38
CA SER A 43 -10.06 -7.03 -0.07
C SER A 43 -11.42 -7.03 -0.76
N ALA A 44 -11.89 -5.86 -1.20
CA ALA A 44 -13.20 -5.66 -1.78
C ALA A 44 -13.11 -4.77 -3.01
N ASP A 45 -13.87 -5.13 -4.02
CA ASP A 45 -13.94 -4.39 -5.27
C ASP A 45 -14.59 -3.02 -5.10
N TRP A 46 -14.13 -2.07 -5.90
CA TRP A 46 -14.65 -0.72 -5.89
C TRP A 46 -15.80 -0.55 -6.86
N THR A 47 -16.85 0.14 -6.40
CA THR A 47 -17.86 0.65 -7.32
C THR A 47 -17.32 1.87 -8.07
N SER A 48 -17.85 2.11 -9.27
CA SER A 48 -17.52 3.30 -10.05
C SER A 48 -17.85 4.62 -9.32
N GLY A 49 -18.82 4.60 -8.39
CA GLY A 49 -19.18 5.77 -7.58
C GLY A 49 -18.17 6.07 -6.47
N GLU A 50 -17.60 5.04 -5.86
CA GLU A 50 -16.53 5.19 -4.85
C GLU A 50 -15.26 5.71 -5.49
N ILE A 51 -14.83 5.15 -6.63
CA ILE A 51 -13.65 5.62 -7.38
C ILE A 51 -13.79 7.12 -7.69
N GLN A 52 -14.92 7.53 -8.28
CA GLN A 52 -15.19 8.94 -8.61
C GLN A 52 -15.21 9.84 -7.36
N SER A 53 -15.66 9.32 -6.22
CA SER A 53 -15.66 10.08 -4.96
C SER A 53 -14.24 10.32 -4.46
N VAL A 54 -13.37 9.32 -4.57
CA VAL A 54 -11.95 9.44 -4.19
C VAL A 54 -11.19 10.36 -5.15
N GLU A 55 -11.37 10.22 -6.47
CA GLU A 55 -10.76 11.12 -7.47
C GLU A 55 -11.15 12.58 -7.18
N ARG A 56 -12.44 12.85 -7.00
CA ARG A 56 -12.94 14.19 -6.66
C ARG A 56 -12.39 14.72 -5.34
N PHE A 57 -12.18 13.86 -4.37
CA PHE A 57 -11.58 14.23 -3.08
C PHE A 57 -10.13 14.68 -3.26
N VAL A 58 -9.34 13.93 -4.02
CA VAL A 58 -7.94 14.26 -4.34
C VAL A 58 -7.86 15.54 -5.19
N ASP A 59 -8.72 15.69 -6.20
CA ASP A 59 -8.80 16.91 -7.04
C ASP A 59 -9.08 18.18 -6.23
N LYS A 60 -9.77 18.04 -5.09
CA LYS A 60 -10.06 19.15 -4.15
C LYS A 60 -8.93 19.40 -3.14
N GLY A 61 -7.80 18.70 -3.26
CA GLY A 61 -6.65 18.81 -2.38
C GLY A 61 -6.66 17.86 -1.19
N GLY A 62 -7.55 16.86 -1.18
CA GLY A 62 -7.51 15.77 -0.21
C GLY A 62 -6.27 14.90 -0.40
N ARG A 63 -5.68 14.40 0.69
CA ARG A 63 -4.51 13.50 0.62
C ARG A 63 -4.93 12.04 0.57
N LEU A 64 -4.31 11.25 -0.30
CA LEU A 64 -4.55 9.82 -0.43
C LEU A 64 -3.32 9.03 -0.02
N LEU A 65 -3.50 8.02 0.83
CA LEU A 65 -2.49 7.03 1.18
C LEU A 65 -3.00 5.66 0.74
N LEU A 66 -2.23 4.97 -0.10
CA LEU A 66 -2.48 3.61 -0.57
C LEU A 66 -1.39 2.69 -0.01
N VAL A 67 -1.79 1.61 0.64
CA VAL A 67 -0.86 0.63 1.24
C VAL A 67 -1.34 -0.77 0.91
N THR A 68 -0.43 -1.62 0.43
CA THR A 68 -0.64 -3.06 0.26
C THR A 68 0.24 -3.86 1.22
N ASP A 69 -0.07 -5.14 1.38
CA ASP A 69 0.68 -6.07 2.21
C ASP A 69 0.67 -7.47 1.57
N PRO A 70 1.82 -7.96 1.04
CA PRO A 70 1.89 -9.28 0.40
C PRO A 70 1.57 -10.47 1.31
N SER A 71 1.44 -10.24 2.62
CA SER A 71 1.04 -11.25 3.59
C SER A 71 -0.48 -11.30 3.82
N ARG A 72 -1.26 -10.40 3.21
CA ARG A 72 -2.71 -10.31 3.32
C ARG A 72 -3.36 -10.83 2.03
N PHE A 73 -4.04 -11.96 2.16
CA PHE A 73 -4.83 -12.54 1.09
C PHE A 73 -5.89 -13.47 1.67
N ASP A 74 -6.98 -13.63 0.93
CA ASP A 74 -7.97 -14.66 1.19
C ASP A 74 -7.70 -15.91 0.34
N VAL A 75 -8.08 -17.07 0.86
CA VAL A 75 -7.98 -18.34 0.11
C VAL A 75 -9.34 -18.64 -0.50
N ILE A 76 -9.37 -18.71 -1.83
CA ILE A 76 -10.61 -18.93 -2.57
C ILE A 76 -10.81 -20.42 -2.82
N TYR A 77 -12.02 -20.89 -2.52
CA TYR A 77 -12.48 -22.24 -2.79
C TYR A 77 -13.71 -22.21 -3.71
N ASP A 78 -13.87 -23.24 -4.54
CA ASP A 78 -15.11 -23.42 -5.31
C ASP A 78 -16.27 -23.95 -4.44
N GLU A 79 -17.45 -24.10 -5.05
CA GLU A 79 -18.67 -24.59 -4.37
C GLU A 79 -18.53 -26.01 -3.79
N TRP A 80 -17.52 -26.77 -4.23
CA TRP A 80 -17.23 -28.13 -3.76
C TRP A 80 -16.07 -28.17 -2.75
N GLY A 81 -15.50 -27.01 -2.39
CA GLY A 81 -14.42 -26.88 -1.42
C GLY A 81 -13.02 -27.17 -1.98
N TYR A 82 -12.85 -27.20 -3.31
CA TYR A 82 -11.52 -27.29 -3.92
C TYR A 82 -10.85 -25.92 -3.95
N TYR A 83 -9.55 -25.90 -3.63
CA TYR A 83 -8.71 -24.72 -3.77
C TYR A 83 -8.66 -24.26 -5.23
N ILE A 84 -8.98 -22.99 -5.47
CA ILE A 84 -8.93 -22.40 -6.82
C ILE A 84 -8.03 -21.17 -6.93
N GLY A 85 -7.57 -20.59 -5.82
CA GLY A 85 -6.63 -19.47 -5.87
C GLY A 85 -6.51 -18.70 -4.57
N LEU A 86 -5.77 -17.60 -4.66
CA LEU A 86 -5.64 -16.58 -3.62
C LEU A 86 -6.23 -15.26 -4.14
N ASP A 87 -6.85 -14.51 -3.24
CA ASP A 87 -7.31 -13.14 -3.47
C ASP A 87 -6.40 -12.20 -2.70
N SER A 88 -5.43 -11.57 -3.38
CA SER A 88 -4.53 -10.58 -2.76
C SER A 88 -5.17 -9.19 -2.79
N ASP A 89 -4.56 -8.24 -2.08
CA ASP A 89 -5.06 -6.85 -2.07
C ASP A 89 -4.70 -6.05 -3.35
N VAL A 90 -3.80 -6.58 -4.18
CA VAL A 90 -3.26 -5.90 -5.36
C VAL A 90 -4.32 -5.64 -6.43
N PRO A 91 -5.18 -6.61 -6.84
CA PRO A 91 -6.26 -6.34 -7.78
C PRO A 91 -7.17 -5.21 -7.30
N HIS A 92 -7.59 -5.25 -6.03
CA HIS A 92 -8.53 -4.28 -5.47
C HIS A 92 -7.91 -2.88 -5.30
N ILE A 93 -6.64 -2.77 -4.91
CA ILE A 93 -6.02 -1.45 -4.79
C ILE A 93 -5.74 -0.82 -6.16
N ASN A 94 -5.42 -1.63 -7.17
CA ASN A 94 -5.06 -1.15 -8.50
C ASN A 94 -6.25 -0.55 -9.27
N ASP A 95 -7.48 -0.92 -8.92
CA ASP A 95 -8.70 -0.24 -9.41
C ASP A 95 -8.66 1.28 -9.17
N LEU A 96 -8.04 1.67 -8.04
CA LEU A 96 -7.86 3.05 -7.65
C LEU A 96 -6.46 3.59 -8.01
N ALA A 97 -5.39 2.85 -7.68
CA ALA A 97 -4.01 3.31 -7.87
C ALA A 97 -3.71 3.69 -9.32
N SER A 98 -4.25 2.92 -10.28
CA SER A 98 -4.06 3.17 -11.71
C SER A 98 -4.65 4.50 -12.19
N ARG A 99 -5.66 5.04 -11.49
CA ARG A 99 -6.23 6.38 -11.76
C ARG A 99 -5.24 7.50 -11.46
N PHE A 100 -4.28 7.22 -10.58
CA PHE A 100 -3.26 8.16 -10.15
C PHE A 100 -1.88 7.86 -10.76
N GLY A 101 -1.78 6.94 -11.73
CA GLY A 101 -0.53 6.65 -12.44
C GLY A 101 0.39 5.65 -11.72
N PHE A 102 -0.16 4.84 -10.81
CA PHE A 102 0.60 3.83 -10.06
C PHE A 102 0.01 2.43 -10.29
N VAL A 103 0.88 1.42 -10.33
CA VAL A 103 0.47 0.02 -10.38
C VAL A 103 1.29 -0.80 -9.40
N PHE A 104 0.64 -1.33 -8.37
CA PHE A 104 1.24 -2.33 -7.49
C PHE A 104 1.38 -3.65 -8.23
N GLN A 105 2.55 -4.28 -8.14
CA GLN A 105 2.79 -5.61 -8.69
C GLN A 105 2.32 -6.67 -7.71
N ASP A 106 1.70 -7.75 -8.19
CA ASP A 106 1.29 -8.88 -7.35
C ASP A 106 2.49 -9.81 -7.09
N ASP A 107 3.50 -9.25 -6.44
CA ASP A 107 4.74 -9.90 -6.03
C ASP A 107 5.00 -9.78 -4.53
N TYR A 108 6.09 -10.38 -4.05
CA TYR A 108 6.68 -9.96 -2.79
C TYR A 108 8.17 -9.76 -3.00
N LEU A 109 8.69 -8.73 -2.35
CA LEU A 109 10.11 -8.46 -2.37
C LEU A 109 10.85 -9.27 -1.31
N TYR A 110 12.06 -9.68 -1.66
CA TYR A 110 12.90 -10.44 -0.75
C TYR A 110 14.38 -10.19 -0.99
N ASN A 111 15.18 -10.35 0.06
CA ASN A 111 16.63 -10.29 0.01
C ASN A 111 17.20 -11.40 0.91
N THR A 112 17.95 -12.34 0.33
CA THR A 112 18.50 -13.48 1.08
C THR A 112 19.87 -13.20 1.71
N VAL A 113 20.47 -12.05 1.40
CA VAL A 113 21.81 -11.65 1.82
C VAL A 113 21.74 -10.58 2.92
N GLU A 114 20.96 -9.52 2.69
CA GLU A 114 20.80 -8.37 3.58
C GLU A 114 19.32 -8.22 3.96
N ASN A 115 18.97 -8.70 5.16
CA ASN A 115 17.60 -8.67 5.67
C ASN A 115 17.57 -8.61 7.20
N GLU A 116 16.45 -8.18 7.76
CA GLU A 116 16.22 -8.16 9.22
C GLU A 116 15.69 -9.52 9.70
N GLY A 117 16.55 -10.53 9.67
CA GLY A 117 16.28 -11.87 10.23
C GLY A 117 15.32 -12.76 9.45
N ASN A 118 14.55 -12.20 8.51
CA ASN A 118 13.71 -12.94 7.57
C ASN A 118 13.95 -12.38 6.16
N PHE A 119 14.13 -13.24 5.17
CA PHE A 119 14.40 -12.84 3.79
C PHE A 119 13.35 -11.89 3.17
N ARG A 120 12.12 -11.82 3.70
CA ARG A 120 11.09 -10.86 3.26
C ARG A 120 11.13 -9.52 4.00
N ASN A 121 11.85 -9.45 5.13
CA ASN A 121 12.10 -8.22 5.87
C ASN A 121 13.24 -7.46 5.20
N ILE A 122 12.93 -6.77 4.10
CA ILE A 122 13.92 -6.06 3.31
C ILE A 122 14.40 -4.80 4.03
N VAL A 123 15.71 -4.58 4.01
CA VAL A 123 16.36 -3.36 4.51
C VAL A 123 16.51 -2.40 3.35
N LEU A 124 16.10 -1.15 3.54
CA LEU A 124 16.03 -0.10 2.53
C LEU A 124 16.85 1.10 3.01
N THR A 125 17.91 1.41 2.28
CA THR A 125 18.82 2.53 2.57
C THR A 125 18.88 3.55 1.45
N ASP A 126 18.32 3.23 0.28
CA ASP A 126 18.23 4.16 -0.85
C ASP A 126 16.93 4.95 -0.74
N LEU A 127 17.06 6.15 -0.17
CA LEU A 127 15.95 7.05 0.17
C LEU A 127 16.22 8.38 -0.54
N ALA A 128 15.31 8.77 -1.43
CA ALA A 128 15.37 10.08 -2.05
C ALA A 128 14.98 11.18 -1.05
N ASP A 129 15.53 12.38 -1.23
CA ASP A 129 15.18 13.53 -0.41
C ASP A 129 13.69 13.89 -0.58
N GLY A 130 12.94 13.86 0.52
CA GLY A 130 11.51 14.16 0.53
C GLY A 130 11.01 14.46 1.92
N GLN A 131 9.85 15.11 2.03
CA GLN A 131 9.29 15.51 3.32
C GLN A 131 9.02 14.32 4.27
N ILE A 132 8.73 13.14 3.71
CA ILE A 132 8.43 11.93 4.47
C ILE A 132 9.66 11.05 4.71
N THR A 133 10.76 11.28 3.98
CA THR A 133 12.04 10.56 4.10
C THR A 133 13.11 11.39 4.82
N GLU A 134 12.83 12.66 5.15
CA GLU A 134 13.76 13.56 5.82
C GLU A 134 14.25 12.99 7.16
N GLY A 135 15.57 12.85 7.28
CA GLY A 135 16.23 12.34 8.48
C GLY A 135 16.11 10.82 8.69
N LEU A 136 15.57 10.09 7.71
CA LEU A 136 15.62 8.63 7.69
C LEU A 136 16.94 8.18 7.06
N GLU A 137 17.59 7.21 7.71
CA GLU A 137 18.82 6.58 7.22
C GLU A 137 18.57 5.14 6.75
N GLU A 138 17.61 4.46 7.38
CA GLU A 138 17.29 3.06 7.12
C GLU A 138 15.81 2.81 7.41
N LEU A 139 15.18 2.02 6.56
CA LEU A 139 13.83 1.49 6.73
C LEU A 139 13.85 -0.03 6.62
N VAL A 140 12.98 -0.69 7.39
CA VAL A 140 12.74 -2.13 7.27
C VAL A 140 11.27 -2.34 6.96
N PHE A 141 10.99 -2.94 5.81
CA PHE A 141 9.64 -3.37 5.44
C PHE A 141 9.53 -4.89 5.64
N PHE A 142 8.58 -5.31 6.48
CA PHE A 142 8.35 -6.74 6.79
C PHE A 142 7.76 -7.53 5.62
N ALA A 143 7.06 -6.84 4.73
CA ALA A 143 6.61 -7.32 3.43
C ALA A 143 6.38 -6.10 2.54
N ALA A 144 6.71 -6.22 1.25
CA ALA A 144 6.50 -5.15 0.28
C ALA A 144 6.19 -5.71 -1.10
N HIS A 145 5.26 -5.05 -1.79
CA HIS A 145 5.05 -5.17 -3.23
C HIS A 145 5.97 -4.17 -3.95
N SER A 146 6.40 -4.47 -5.17
CA SER A 146 6.98 -3.44 -6.04
C SER A 146 5.89 -2.57 -6.70
N ILE A 147 6.23 -1.33 -7.01
CA ILE A 147 5.34 -0.34 -7.63
C ILE A 147 5.92 0.07 -8.98
N SER A 148 5.07 0.12 -10.01
CA SER A 148 5.39 0.75 -11.28
C SER A 148 4.76 2.14 -11.33
N SER A 149 5.55 3.16 -11.65
CA SER A 149 5.09 4.53 -11.87
C SER A 149 6.04 5.28 -12.80
N GLU A 150 5.54 6.35 -13.42
CA GLU A 150 6.37 7.36 -14.08
C GLU A 150 6.86 8.44 -13.10
N GLU A 151 6.29 8.51 -11.90
CA GLU A 151 6.71 9.44 -10.86
C GLU A 151 8.02 8.98 -10.21
N PRO A 152 8.90 9.92 -9.79
CA PRO A 152 10.13 9.59 -9.09
C PRO A 152 9.87 8.83 -7.79
N ALA A 153 10.63 7.76 -7.56
CA ALA A 153 10.58 7.02 -6.31
C ALA A 153 11.17 7.81 -5.14
N LEU A 154 10.52 7.72 -3.98
CA LEU A 154 11.08 8.17 -2.71
C LEU A 154 11.85 7.05 -1.99
N ILE A 155 11.45 5.81 -2.22
CA ILE A 155 12.04 4.62 -1.59
C ILE A 155 12.22 3.56 -2.67
N THR A 156 13.45 3.12 -2.86
CA THR A 156 13.85 2.09 -3.82
C THR A 156 14.51 0.92 -3.10
N ALA A 157 14.26 -0.27 -3.61
CA ALA A 157 14.94 -1.50 -3.22
C ALA A 157 15.94 -1.87 -4.31
N GLY A 158 17.23 -1.83 -3.97
CA GLY A 158 18.33 -2.19 -4.86
C GLY A 158 19.16 -3.37 -4.33
N GLY A 159 20.39 -3.48 -4.85
CA GLY A 159 21.36 -4.49 -4.41
C GLY A 159 20.89 -5.91 -4.68
N GLU A 160 20.82 -6.73 -3.62
CA GLU A 160 20.41 -8.15 -3.67
C GLU A 160 18.91 -8.36 -3.45
N THR A 161 18.12 -7.28 -3.41
CA THR A 161 16.66 -7.40 -3.34
C THR A 161 16.10 -7.85 -4.69
N ARG A 162 15.17 -8.79 -4.67
CA ARG A 162 14.53 -9.39 -5.85
C ARG A 162 13.02 -9.45 -5.65
N SER A 163 12.30 -9.50 -6.77
CA SER A 163 10.85 -9.74 -6.80
C SER A 163 10.57 -11.24 -6.91
N SER A 164 9.51 -11.73 -6.26
CA SER A 164 9.10 -13.13 -6.38
C SER A 164 8.60 -13.54 -7.76
N THR A 165 8.29 -12.57 -8.63
CA THR A 165 7.76 -12.81 -9.97
C THR A 165 8.77 -12.48 -11.07
N SER A 166 9.94 -11.95 -10.71
CA SER A 166 11.01 -11.58 -11.64
C SER A 166 12.39 -11.83 -11.03
N GLU A 167 13.22 -12.58 -11.75
CA GLU A 167 14.63 -12.81 -11.37
C GLU A 167 15.58 -11.72 -11.88
N ARG A 168 15.06 -10.66 -12.53
CA ARG A 168 15.91 -9.59 -13.05
C ARG A 168 16.49 -8.75 -11.93
N GLU A 169 17.78 -8.46 -12.05
CA GLU A 169 18.45 -7.47 -11.21
C GLU A 169 18.09 -6.08 -11.72
N GLN A 170 17.19 -5.43 -11.00
CA GLN A 170 16.77 -4.06 -11.28
C GLN A 170 16.39 -3.40 -9.96
N GLU A 171 16.48 -2.07 -9.94
CA GLU A 171 15.93 -1.28 -8.86
C GLU A 171 14.40 -1.38 -8.87
N LEU A 172 13.81 -1.53 -7.69
CA LEU A 172 12.38 -1.74 -7.50
C LEU A 172 11.83 -0.61 -6.63
N THR A 173 10.88 0.16 -7.15
CA THR A 173 10.18 1.16 -6.35
C THR A 173 9.30 0.47 -5.33
N VAL A 174 9.38 0.92 -4.08
CA VAL A 174 8.54 0.43 -2.96
C VAL A 174 7.79 1.56 -2.25
N GLY A 175 8.11 2.82 -2.56
CA GLY A 175 7.41 4.00 -2.04
C GLY A 175 7.61 5.24 -2.91
N LEU A 176 6.55 6.04 -2.99
CA LEU A 176 6.43 7.30 -3.74
C LEU A 176 6.01 8.45 -2.80
#